data_AF-A0A956MQF9-F1
#
_entry.id   AF-A0A956MQF9-F1
#
_cell.length_a   1.000
_cell.length_b   1.000
_cell.length_c   1.000
_cell.angle_alpha   90.00
_cell.angle_beta   90.00
_cell.angle_gamma   90.00
#
_symmetry.space_group_name_H-M   'P 1'
#
loop_
_entity.id
_entity.type
_entity.pdbx_description
1 polymer ?
#
loop_
_entity_poly.entity_id
_entity_poly.type
_entity_poly.pdbx_seq_one_letter_code
_entity_poly.pdbx_strand_id
1 'polypeptide(L)'
;MDLNKRILMKSKSIDWTKQFVELCIVFIGITMAFMLNNWREDYKSRQLEQKYLIGFHEDIVHDDTELGIVISANAKKMVRAKNTIAAIKAGHLTTDSALEIFGDMVQMHLFFSKANTYESIKNSGNLNIIVDYDLKEELISYNQSFESKKLQEDYYKLYISNYVVPFVYQNMDFLNQKIVHKNTIDDFAFHNLVLGYYQLLTQLLENYEDLNKKSSKLKLILNSELNTKS
;
A
#
# COMPACT_ATOMS: atom_id res chain seq x y z
N MET A 1 -6.02 98.65 24.91
CA MET A 1 -7.18 98.41 24.03
C MET A 1 -6.73 98.79 22.64
N ASP A 2 -6.64 97.92 21.64
CA ASP A 2 -7.25 96.61 21.41
C ASP A 2 -6.27 95.71 20.61
N LEU A 3 -6.01 94.47 21.04
CA LEU A 3 -6.73 93.25 20.61
C LEU A 3 -6.83 93.10 19.08
N ASN A 4 -5.84 92.47 18.45
CA ASN A 4 -5.96 91.03 18.16
C ASN A 4 -4.71 90.46 17.50
N LYS A 5 -4.13 89.50 18.21
CA LYS A 5 -3.10 88.57 17.74
C LYS A 5 -3.56 87.95 16.42
N ARG A 6 -2.83 88.24 15.33
CA ARG A 6 -2.83 87.37 14.14
C ARG A 6 -2.26 86.03 14.57
N ILE A 7 -3.15 85.09 14.91
CA ILE A 7 -2.82 83.67 14.99
C ILE A 7 -2.45 83.26 13.56
N LEU A 8 -1.15 83.30 13.25
CA LEU A 8 -0.60 82.73 12.04
C LEU A 8 -0.82 81.21 12.14
N MET A 9 -1.91 80.72 11.55
CA MET A 9 -2.04 79.30 11.25
C MET A 9 -0.97 78.97 10.20
N LYS A 10 0.18 78.54 10.69
CA LYS A 10 1.23 77.92 9.88
C LYS A 10 0.62 76.62 9.33
N SER A 11 0.05 76.70 8.13
CA SER A 11 -0.31 75.52 7.36
C SER A 11 0.96 74.68 7.21
N LYS A 12 1.04 73.57 7.94
CA LYS A 12 2.13 72.61 7.80
C LYS A 12 1.98 72.02 6.40
N SER A 13 2.82 72.45 5.46
CA SER A 13 2.92 71.78 4.16
C SER A 13 3.21 70.31 4.42
N ILE A 14 2.30 69.43 4.01
CA ILE A 14 2.48 67.99 4.13
C ILE A 14 3.71 67.62 3.31
N ASP A 15 4.71 67.04 3.97
CA ASP A 15 5.88 66.50 3.30
C ASP A 15 5.53 65.14 2.71
N TRP A 16 5.08 65.15 1.46
CA TRP A 16 4.67 63.96 0.72
C TRP A 16 5.80 62.93 0.58
N THR A 17 7.06 63.36 0.57
CA THR A 17 8.20 62.43 0.52
C THR A 17 8.32 61.66 1.83
N LYS A 18 8.17 62.35 2.96
CA LYS A 18 8.14 61.73 4.28
C LYS A 18 6.97 60.75 4.43
N GLN A 19 5.77 61.16 3.99
CA GLN A 19 4.59 60.29 4.04
C GLN A 19 4.73 59.04 3.15
N PHE A 20 5.35 59.17 1.98
CA PHE A 20 5.65 58.03 1.10
C PHE A 20 6.67 57.07 1.73
N VAL A 21 7.75 57.60 2.34
CA VAL A 21 8.74 56.77 3.04
C VAL A 21 8.11 56.04 4.23
N GLU A 22 7.26 56.72 5.01
CA GLU A 22 6.51 56.10 6.11
C GLU A 22 5.60 54.97 5.60
N LEU A 23 4.89 55.17 4.47
CA LEU A 23 4.09 54.13 3.82
C LEU A 23 4.95 52.95 3.35
N CYS A 24 6.10 53.20 2.72
CA CYS A 24 7.02 52.15 2.28
C CYS A 24 7.54 51.32 3.46
N ILE A 25 7.89 51.94 4.58
CA ILE A 25 8.35 51.23 5.78
C ILE A 25 7.25 50.31 6.32
N VAL A 26 6.01 50.81 6.42
CA VAL A 26 4.87 50.00 6.87
C VAL A 26 4.59 48.86 5.90
N PHE A 27 4.57 49.13 4.59
CA PHE A 27 4.36 48.11 3.56
C PHE A 27 5.42 47.01 3.59
N ILE A 28 6.70 47.39 3.71
CA ILE A 28 7.82 46.44 3.82
C ILE A 28 7.69 45.62 5.10
N GLY A 29 7.36 46.25 6.24
CA GLY A 29 7.18 45.54 7.51
C GLY A 29 6.08 44.48 7.45
N ILE A 30 4.92 44.82 6.87
CA ILE A 30 3.81 43.89 6.69
C ILE A 30 4.21 42.77 5.71
N THR A 31 4.82 43.11 4.58
CA THR A 31 5.25 42.13 3.57
C THR A 31 6.27 41.15 4.14
N MET A 32 7.30 41.64 4.86
CA MET A 32 8.30 40.79 5.50
C MET A 32 7.67 39.86 6.55
N ALA A 33 6.69 40.34 7.32
CA ALA A 33 5.98 39.52 8.30
C ALA A 33 5.21 38.37 7.62
N PHE A 34 4.50 38.66 6.52
CA PHE A 34 3.82 37.62 5.72
C PHE A 34 4.82 36.65 5.08
N MET A 35 5.92 37.15 4.51
CA MET A 35 6.97 36.29 3.93
C MET A 35 7.58 35.35 4.97
N LEU A 36 7.86 35.85 6.18
CA LEU A 36 8.38 35.03 7.26
C LEU A 36 7.38 33.97 7.73
N ASN A 37 6.08 34.32 7.78
CA ASN A 37 5.04 33.36 8.13
C ASN A 37 4.93 32.24 7.08
N ASN A 38 4.86 32.60 5.80
CA ASN A 38 4.79 31.64 4.69
C ASN A 38 6.02 30.72 4.69
N TRP A 39 7.23 31.27 4.89
CA TRP A 39 8.44 30.46 4.98
C TRP A 39 8.42 29.45 6.13
N ARG A 40 7.89 29.85 7.30
CA ARG A 40 7.73 28.94 8.45
C ARG A 40 6.71 27.85 8.17
N GLU A 41 5.60 28.18 7.51
CA GLU A 41 4.57 27.21 7.11
C GLU A 41 5.11 26.21 6.08
N ASP A 42 5.81 26.70 5.05
CA ASP A 42 6.48 25.86 4.04
C ASP A 42 7.50 24.93 4.68
N TYR A 43 8.30 25.43 5.62
CA TYR A 43 9.28 24.61 6.35
C TYR A 43 8.60 23.47 7.12
N LYS A 44 7.53 23.77 7.86
CA LYS A 44 6.75 22.75 8.59
C LYS A 44 6.09 21.75 7.64
N SER A 45 5.55 22.22 6.51
CA SER A 45 4.95 21.36 5.49
C SER A 45 5.97 20.38 4.92
N ARG A 46 7.17 20.84 4.57
CA ARG A 46 8.28 20.00 4.08
C ARG A 46 8.74 18.96 5.09
N GLN A 47 8.83 19.32 6.38
CA GLN A 47 9.17 18.36 7.43
C GLN A 47 8.10 17.26 7.56
N LEU A 48 6.83 17.64 7.46
CA LEU A 48 5.73 16.69 7.55
C LEU A 48 5.64 15.81 6.29
N GLU A 49 5.87 16.36 5.10
CA GLU A 49 6.04 15.59 3.85
C GLU A 49 7.15 14.55 4.02
N GLN A 50 8.35 14.96 4.46
CA GLN A 50 9.48 14.05 4.67
C GLN A 50 9.14 12.92 5.64
N LYS A 51 8.41 13.21 6.73
CA LYS A 51 7.94 12.20 7.67
C LYS A 51 7.02 11.18 7.00
N TYR A 52 6.09 11.62 6.15
CA TYR A 52 5.24 10.71 5.39
C TYR A 52 6.04 9.90 4.37
N LEU A 53 6.98 10.51 3.64
CA LEU A 53 7.82 9.79 2.67
C LEU A 53 8.66 8.69 3.33
N ILE A 54 9.21 8.95 4.52
CA ILE A 54 9.92 7.92 5.31
C ILE A 54 8.96 6.79 5.70
N GLY A 55 7.76 7.13 6.21
CA GLY A 55 6.74 6.13 6.56
C GLY A 55 6.33 5.27 5.37
N PHE A 56 6.09 5.88 4.20
CA PHE A 56 5.80 5.15 2.97
C PHE A 56 6.94 4.25 2.54
N HIS A 57 8.18 4.73 2.64
CA HIS A 57 9.34 3.90 2.34
C HIS A 57 9.42 2.67 3.26
N GLU A 58 9.21 2.82 4.57
CA GLU A 58 9.19 1.70 5.51
C GLU A 58 8.05 0.71 5.23
N ASP A 59 6.87 1.22 4.91
CA ASP A 59 5.69 0.43 4.55
C ASP A 59 5.94 -0.38 3.27
N ILE A 60 6.49 0.26 2.22
CA ILE A 60 6.81 -0.40 0.94
C ILE A 60 7.94 -1.43 1.08
N VAL A 61 8.98 -1.15 1.88
CA VAL A 61 10.06 -2.12 2.13
C VAL A 61 9.54 -3.38 2.82
N HIS A 62 8.63 -3.20 3.78
CA HIS A 62 7.95 -4.32 4.43
C HIS A 62 7.14 -5.13 3.41
N ASP A 63 6.32 -4.45 2.61
CA ASP A 63 5.45 -5.09 1.63
C ASP A 63 6.25 -5.86 0.55
N ASP A 64 7.33 -5.28 0.01
CA ASP A 64 8.26 -5.92 -0.94
C ASP A 64 8.86 -7.21 -0.36
N THR A 65 9.21 -7.20 0.93
CA THR A 65 9.75 -8.38 1.62
C THR A 65 8.69 -9.47 1.80
N GLU A 66 7.52 -9.10 2.31
CA GLU A 66 6.42 -10.04 2.54
C GLU A 66 5.90 -10.64 1.23
N LEU A 67 5.76 -9.82 0.17
CA LEU A 67 5.39 -10.28 -1.17
C LEU A 67 6.37 -11.33 -1.69
N GLY A 68 7.68 -11.11 -1.54
CA GLY A 68 8.69 -12.10 -1.93
C GLY A 68 8.51 -13.45 -1.21
N ILE A 69 8.17 -13.43 0.08
CA ILE A 69 7.93 -14.64 0.88
C ILE A 69 6.69 -15.38 0.38
N VAL A 70 5.55 -14.69 0.25
CA VAL A 70 4.29 -15.33 -0.13
C VAL A 70 4.28 -15.78 -1.59
N ILE A 71 4.92 -15.04 -2.51
CA ILE A 71 5.10 -15.45 -3.90
C ILE A 71 5.90 -16.75 -3.97
N SER A 72 7.04 -16.82 -3.26
CA SER A 72 7.89 -18.01 -3.24
C SER A 72 7.16 -19.23 -2.67
N ALA A 73 6.40 -19.07 -1.59
CA ALA A 73 5.62 -20.14 -1.00
C ALA A 73 4.51 -20.64 -1.93
N ASN A 74 3.72 -19.73 -2.51
CA ASN A 74 2.62 -20.07 -3.39
C ASN A 74 3.09 -20.62 -4.75
N ALA A 75 4.21 -20.14 -5.29
CA ALA A 75 4.80 -20.69 -6.52
C ALA A 75 5.18 -22.17 -6.39
N LYS A 76 5.77 -22.57 -5.24
CA LYS A 76 6.08 -23.98 -4.96
C LYS A 76 4.81 -24.84 -4.91
N LYS A 77 3.76 -24.34 -4.25
CA LYS A 77 2.45 -24.98 -4.17
C LYS A 77 1.78 -25.12 -5.53
N MET A 78 1.89 -24.10 -6.40
CA MET A 78 1.35 -24.12 -7.75
C MET A 78 2.05 -25.18 -8.62
N VAL A 79 3.37 -25.28 -8.53
CA VAL A 79 4.13 -26.32 -9.23
C VAL A 79 3.72 -27.72 -8.76
N ARG A 80 3.56 -27.92 -7.45
CA ARG A 80 3.06 -29.20 -6.93
C ARG A 80 1.65 -29.52 -7.40
N ALA A 81 0.72 -28.57 -7.32
CA ALA A 81 -0.63 -28.76 -7.83
C ALA A 81 -0.64 -29.13 -9.33
N LYS A 82 0.18 -28.46 -10.14
CA LYS A 82 0.36 -28.78 -11.57
C LYS A 82 0.87 -30.21 -11.77
N ASN A 83 1.86 -30.63 -10.99
CA ASN A 83 2.41 -31.99 -11.06
C ASN A 83 1.39 -33.03 -10.61
N THR A 84 0.60 -32.76 -9.56
CA THR A 84 -0.51 -33.61 -9.12
C THR A 84 -1.55 -33.76 -10.23
N ILE A 85 -1.93 -32.69 -10.92
CA ILE A 85 -2.86 -32.75 -12.06
C ILE A 85 -2.30 -33.64 -13.18
N ALA A 86 -1.00 -33.53 -13.48
CA ALA A 86 -0.36 -34.38 -14.47
C ALA A 86 -0.39 -35.87 -14.06
N ALA A 87 -0.10 -36.16 -12.78
CA ALA A 87 -0.13 -37.52 -12.25
C ALA A 87 -1.54 -38.13 -12.22
N ILE A 88 -2.57 -37.33 -11.92
CA ILE A 88 -3.98 -37.72 -12.01
C ILE A 88 -4.31 -38.14 -13.45
N LYS A 89 -3.99 -37.29 -14.44
CA LYS A 89 -4.28 -37.56 -15.84
C LYS A 89 -3.60 -38.81 -16.38
N ALA A 90 -2.41 -39.11 -15.88
CA ALA A 90 -1.65 -40.28 -16.29
C ALA A 90 -1.94 -41.53 -15.42
N GLY A 91 -2.87 -41.45 -14.46
CA GLY A 91 -3.34 -42.59 -13.67
C GLY A 91 -2.29 -43.17 -12.70
N HIS A 92 -1.32 -42.37 -12.27
CA HIS A 92 -0.23 -42.82 -11.40
C HIS A 92 -0.03 -41.92 -10.17
N LEU A 93 -1.06 -41.18 -9.76
CA LEU A 93 -1.02 -40.43 -8.52
C LEU A 93 -0.83 -41.38 -7.34
N THR A 94 0.18 -41.12 -6.51
CA THR A 94 0.44 -41.89 -5.29
C THR A 94 -0.28 -41.29 -4.10
N THR A 95 -0.55 -42.12 -3.08
CA THR A 95 -1.10 -41.66 -1.80
C THR A 95 -0.22 -40.58 -1.15
N ASP A 96 1.11 -40.71 -1.22
CA ASP A 96 2.04 -39.73 -0.64
C ASP A 96 1.92 -38.37 -1.31
N SER A 97 1.85 -38.33 -2.65
CA SER A 97 1.62 -37.08 -3.39
C SER A 97 0.22 -36.50 -3.14
N ALA A 98 -0.79 -37.35 -2.90
CA ALA A 98 -2.11 -36.90 -2.50
C ALA A 98 -2.13 -36.28 -1.08
N LEU A 99 -1.39 -36.86 -0.14
CA LEU A 99 -1.21 -36.31 1.21
C LEU A 99 -0.50 -34.95 1.17
N GLU A 100 0.54 -34.82 0.35
CA GLU A 100 1.28 -33.55 0.19
C GLU A 100 0.36 -32.44 -0.35
N ILE A 101 -0.43 -32.72 -1.40
CA ILE A 101 -1.34 -31.70 -1.94
C ILE A 101 -2.49 -31.36 -0.97
N PHE A 102 -2.98 -32.30 -0.16
CA PHE A 102 -3.95 -31.99 0.89
C PHE A 102 -3.39 -30.98 1.90
N GLY A 103 -2.17 -31.22 2.38
CA GLY A 103 -1.48 -30.30 3.28
C GLY A 103 -1.30 -28.92 2.66
N ASP A 104 -0.95 -28.87 1.38
CA ASP A 104 -0.82 -27.61 0.67
C ASP A 104 -2.13 -26.83 0.57
N MET A 105 -3.24 -27.50 0.21
CA MET A 105 -4.54 -26.87 0.02
C MET A 105 -5.11 -26.27 1.30
N VAL A 106 -4.87 -26.87 2.47
CA VAL A 106 -5.40 -26.35 3.74
C VAL A 106 -4.52 -25.26 4.37
N GLN A 107 -3.31 -25.05 3.87
CA GLN A 107 -2.39 -24.04 4.40
C GLN A 107 -2.29 -22.83 3.47
N MET A 108 -3.00 -21.75 3.79
CA MET A 108 -2.97 -20.52 2.99
C MET A 108 -1.75 -19.66 3.33
N HIS A 109 -1.07 -19.14 2.31
CA HIS A 109 -0.06 -18.09 2.44
C HIS A 109 -0.61 -16.81 1.79
N LEU A 110 -1.09 -15.88 2.62
CA LEU A 110 -1.75 -14.65 2.19
C LEU A 110 -0.88 -13.43 2.45
N PHE A 111 -1.01 -12.40 1.62
CA PHE A 111 -0.25 -11.17 1.77
C PHE A 111 -0.95 -10.18 2.72
N PHE A 112 -0.20 -9.66 3.70
CA PHE A 112 -0.66 -8.62 4.62
C PHE A 112 0.19 -7.36 4.46
N SER A 113 -0.41 -6.32 3.86
CA SER A 113 0.25 -5.02 3.68
C SER A 113 0.36 -4.26 5.00
N LYS A 114 1.46 -3.52 5.13
CA LYS A 114 1.61 -2.46 6.13
C LYS A 114 1.16 -1.13 5.50
N ALA A 115 -0.11 -0.78 5.66
CA ALA A 115 -0.70 0.44 5.06
C ALA A 115 -0.88 1.62 6.06
N ASN A 116 -0.15 1.62 7.18
CA ASN A 116 -0.34 2.58 8.27
C ASN A 116 -0.12 4.03 7.84
N THR A 117 0.89 4.28 7.00
CA THR A 117 1.20 5.63 6.52
C THR A 117 0.12 6.15 5.59
N TYR A 118 -0.35 5.30 4.66
CA TYR A 118 -1.44 5.64 3.75
C TYR A 118 -2.74 5.96 4.48
N GLU A 119 -3.13 5.12 5.43
CA GLU A 119 -4.33 5.34 6.23
C GLU A 119 -4.20 6.61 7.09
N SER A 120 -3.02 6.87 7.67
CA SER A 120 -2.76 8.10 8.43
C SER A 120 -2.88 9.36 7.58
N ILE A 121 -2.24 9.40 6.39
CA ILE A 121 -2.29 10.57 5.51
C ILE A 121 -3.70 10.80 4.93
N LYS A 122 -4.42 9.72 4.63
CA LYS A 122 -5.79 9.77 4.13
C LYS A 122 -6.76 10.28 5.19
N ASN A 123 -6.73 9.71 6.39
CA ASN A 123 -7.63 10.08 7.49
C ASN A 123 -7.36 11.48 8.05
N SER A 124 -6.13 11.98 7.91
CA SER A 124 -5.79 13.36 8.28
C SER A 124 -6.09 14.39 7.20
N GLY A 125 -6.52 13.98 6.00
CA GLY A 125 -6.73 14.88 4.86
C GLY A 125 -5.44 15.48 4.28
N ASN A 126 -4.29 14.93 4.65
CA ASN A 126 -2.97 15.47 4.33
C ASN A 126 -2.42 14.97 2.99
N LEU A 127 -3.21 14.30 2.14
CA LEU A 127 -2.74 13.77 0.85
C LEU A 127 -2.07 14.83 -0.04
N ASN A 128 -2.50 16.10 0.06
CA ASN A 128 -1.94 17.21 -0.70
C ASN A 128 -0.55 17.68 -0.19
N ILE A 129 -0.04 17.10 0.90
CA ILE A 129 1.30 17.44 1.41
C ILE A 129 2.42 16.80 0.59
N ILE A 130 2.11 15.74 -0.15
CA ILE A 130 3.04 15.14 -1.11
C ILE A 130 3.05 16.05 -2.33
N VAL A 131 4.16 16.75 -2.52
CA VAL A 131 4.31 17.79 -3.56
C VAL A 131 4.45 17.15 -4.93
N ASP A 132 5.19 16.04 -5.02
CA ASP A 132 5.32 15.27 -6.25
C ASP A 132 3.98 14.61 -6.59
N TYR A 133 3.37 15.09 -7.66
CA TYR A 133 2.08 14.61 -8.14
C TYR A 133 2.16 13.16 -8.62
N ASP A 134 3.21 12.79 -9.35
CA ASP A 134 3.35 11.45 -9.92
C ASP A 134 3.57 10.42 -8.82
N LEU A 135 4.43 10.73 -7.83
CA LEU A 135 4.60 9.88 -6.65
C LEU A 135 3.29 9.71 -5.89
N LYS A 136 2.55 10.80 -5.67
CA LYS A 136 1.27 10.75 -4.98
C LYS A 136 0.27 9.83 -5.70
N GLU A 137 0.15 9.94 -7.02
CA GLU A 137 -0.73 9.07 -7.80
C GLU A 137 -0.30 7.60 -7.76
N GLU A 138 1.01 7.31 -7.80
CA GLU A 138 1.53 5.95 -7.66
C GLU A 138 1.22 5.35 -6.28
N LEU A 139 1.34 6.15 -5.20
CA LEU A 139 0.96 5.73 -3.84
C LEU A 139 -0.54 5.42 -3.72
N ILE A 140 -1.39 6.23 -4.34
CA ILE A 140 -2.85 6.00 -4.38
C ILE A 140 -3.16 4.72 -5.15
N SER A 141 -2.59 4.57 -6.35
CA SER A 141 -2.78 3.41 -7.23
C SER A 141 -2.33 2.10 -6.60
N TYR A 142 -1.20 2.12 -5.88
CA TYR A 142 -0.71 0.98 -5.12
C TYR A 142 -1.71 0.55 -4.03
N ASN A 143 -2.23 1.50 -3.25
CA ASN A 143 -3.22 1.19 -2.22
C ASN A 143 -4.56 0.73 -2.80
N GLN A 144 -5.00 1.28 -3.93
CA GLN A 144 -6.21 0.80 -4.63
C GLN A 144 -6.07 -0.65 -5.11
N SER A 145 -4.85 -1.09 -5.45
CA SER A 145 -4.57 -2.47 -5.85
C SER A 145 -4.84 -3.48 -4.73
N PHE A 146 -4.94 -3.04 -3.47
CA PHE A 146 -5.31 -3.93 -2.36
C PHE A 146 -6.78 -4.34 -2.36
N GLU A 147 -7.68 -3.57 -2.98
CA GLU A 147 -9.10 -3.95 -3.08
C GLU A 147 -9.29 -5.14 -4.02
N SER A 148 -8.68 -5.09 -5.21
CA SER A 148 -8.72 -6.20 -6.17
C SER A 148 -8.03 -7.45 -5.62
N LYS A 149 -6.89 -7.27 -4.95
CA LYS A 149 -6.21 -8.34 -4.20
C LYS A 149 -7.13 -8.97 -3.15
N LYS A 150 -7.76 -8.15 -2.31
CA LYS A 150 -8.63 -8.63 -1.22
C LYS A 150 -9.78 -9.47 -1.76
N LEU A 151 -10.44 -9.00 -2.82
CA LEU A 151 -11.53 -9.74 -3.46
C LEU A 151 -11.10 -11.16 -3.86
N GLN A 152 -9.91 -11.28 -4.44
CA GLN A 152 -9.37 -12.56 -4.88
C GLN A 152 -8.95 -13.47 -3.73
N GLU A 153 -8.31 -12.93 -2.69
CA GLU A 153 -8.01 -13.69 -1.47
C GLU A 153 -9.28 -14.19 -0.79
N ASP A 154 -10.36 -13.41 -0.81
CA ASP A 154 -11.64 -13.81 -0.21
C ASP A 154 -12.30 -14.94 -1.01
N TYR A 155 -12.27 -14.91 -2.34
CA TYR A 155 -12.69 -16.06 -3.15
C TYR A 155 -11.85 -17.31 -2.87
N TYR A 156 -10.54 -17.16 -2.73
CA TYR A 156 -9.66 -18.27 -2.40
C TYR A 156 -9.98 -18.85 -1.01
N LYS A 157 -10.16 -18.01 0.02
CA LYS A 157 -10.59 -18.44 1.37
C LYS A 157 -11.93 -19.18 1.32
N LEU A 158 -12.92 -18.62 0.62
CA LEU A 158 -14.25 -19.24 0.48
C LEU A 158 -14.16 -20.61 -0.19
N TYR A 159 -13.31 -20.73 -1.21
CA TYR A 159 -13.08 -22.00 -1.88
C TYR A 159 -12.50 -23.05 -0.91
N ILE A 160 -11.46 -22.66 -0.15
CA ILE A 160 -10.86 -23.54 0.85
C ILE A 160 -11.87 -23.93 1.92
N SER A 161 -12.61 -22.96 2.49
CA SER A 161 -13.56 -23.21 3.58
C SER A 161 -14.79 -24.02 3.16
N ASN A 162 -15.31 -23.82 1.95
CA ASN A 162 -16.57 -24.44 1.53
C ASN A 162 -16.38 -25.79 0.81
N TYR A 163 -15.21 -26.04 0.22
CA TYR A 163 -14.98 -27.23 -0.60
C TYR A 163 -13.79 -28.06 -0.13
N VAL A 164 -12.62 -27.46 0.05
CA VAL A 164 -11.40 -28.20 0.43
C VAL A 164 -11.51 -28.73 1.85
N VAL A 165 -11.74 -27.85 2.81
CA VAL A 165 -11.74 -28.20 4.24
C VAL A 165 -12.74 -29.33 4.53
N PRO A 166 -14.03 -29.25 4.14
CA PRO A 166 -14.98 -30.34 4.37
C PRO A 166 -14.52 -31.67 3.74
N PHE A 167 -13.99 -31.63 2.52
CA PHE A 167 -13.50 -32.83 1.84
C PHE A 167 -12.31 -33.46 2.57
N VAL A 168 -11.33 -32.65 2.97
CA VAL A 168 -10.17 -33.12 3.74
C VAL A 168 -10.63 -33.71 5.08
N TYR A 169 -11.52 -33.04 5.81
CA TYR A 169 -12.04 -33.55 7.09
C TYR A 169 -12.78 -34.89 6.98
N GLN A 170 -13.50 -35.12 5.88
CA GLN A 170 -14.21 -36.37 5.67
C GLN A 170 -13.29 -37.52 5.23
N ASN A 171 -12.16 -37.21 4.60
CA ASN A 171 -11.32 -38.21 3.95
C ASN A 171 -9.96 -38.43 4.64
N MET A 172 -9.62 -37.65 5.67
CA MET A 172 -8.33 -37.73 6.36
C MET A 172 -8.48 -38.12 7.83
N ASP A 173 -7.66 -39.08 8.25
CA ASP A 173 -7.35 -39.30 9.65
C ASP A 173 -6.14 -38.44 9.99
N PHE A 174 -6.38 -37.26 10.58
CA PHE A 174 -5.34 -36.30 10.91
C PHE A 174 -4.38 -36.79 12.00
N LEU A 175 -4.83 -37.68 12.90
CA LEU A 175 -3.97 -38.22 13.96
C LEU A 175 -2.90 -39.14 13.35
N ASN A 176 -3.31 -39.98 12.41
CA ASN A 176 -2.43 -40.95 11.75
C ASN A 176 -1.89 -40.47 10.40
N GLN A 177 -2.23 -39.25 9.97
CA GLN A 177 -1.84 -38.63 8.70
C GLN A 177 -2.09 -39.52 7.48
N LYS A 178 -3.27 -40.15 7.40
CA LYS A 178 -3.61 -41.10 6.33
C LYS A 178 -4.96 -40.77 5.70
N ILE A 179 -5.08 -41.10 4.41
CA ILE A 179 -6.35 -41.08 3.69
C ILE A 179 -7.19 -42.27 4.17
N VAL A 180 -8.44 -42.00 4.58
CA VAL A 180 -9.35 -42.98 5.19
C VAL A 180 -9.91 -43.95 4.16
N HIS A 181 -10.27 -43.45 2.97
CA HIS A 181 -10.87 -44.25 1.90
C HIS A 181 -9.88 -44.46 0.75
N LYS A 182 -9.69 -45.73 0.35
CA LYS A 182 -8.72 -46.10 -0.68
C LYS A 182 -8.98 -45.43 -2.04
N ASN A 183 -10.24 -45.12 -2.34
CA ASN A 183 -10.66 -44.55 -3.62
C ASN A 183 -10.72 -43.00 -3.60
N THR A 184 -10.40 -42.32 -2.49
CA THR A 184 -10.46 -40.85 -2.41
C THR A 184 -9.63 -40.18 -3.50
N ILE A 185 -8.46 -40.73 -3.84
CA ILE A 185 -7.55 -40.13 -4.83
C ILE A 185 -8.03 -40.31 -6.29
N ASP A 186 -8.94 -41.25 -6.52
CA ASP A 186 -9.55 -41.52 -7.83
C ASP A 186 -10.92 -40.83 -7.97
N ASP A 187 -11.42 -40.20 -6.90
CA ASP A 187 -12.67 -39.48 -6.89
C ASP A 187 -12.59 -38.21 -7.74
N PHE A 188 -13.58 -38.00 -8.60
CA PHE A 188 -13.70 -36.78 -9.39
C PHE A 188 -13.82 -35.53 -8.50
N ALA A 189 -14.37 -35.66 -7.28
CA ALA A 189 -14.40 -34.57 -6.31
C ALA A 189 -12.98 -34.12 -5.93
N PHE A 190 -12.09 -35.07 -5.65
CA PHE A 190 -10.68 -34.77 -5.37
C PHE A 190 -10.00 -34.14 -6.60
N HIS A 191 -10.21 -34.67 -7.80
CA HIS A 191 -9.62 -34.11 -9.02
C HIS A 191 -10.07 -32.67 -9.28
N ASN A 192 -11.36 -32.39 -9.09
CA ASN A 192 -11.92 -31.06 -9.21
C ASN A 192 -11.35 -30.10 -8.16
N LEU A 193 -11.13 -30.59 -6.93
CA LEU A 193 -10.53 -29.79 -5.87
C LEU A 193 -9.08 -29.39 -6.18
N VAL A 194 -8.28 -30.33 -6.69
CA VAL A 194 -6.89 -30.05 -7.08
C VAL A 194 -6.86 -29.06 -8.26
N LEU A 195 -7.74 -29.24 -9.26
CA LEU A 195 -7.79 -28.34 -10.41
C LEU A 195 -8.25 -26.93 -10.03
N GLY A 196 -9.30 -26.81 -9.22
CA GLY A 196 -9.78 -25.52 -8.72
C GLY A 196 -8.75 -24.81 -7.86
N TYR A 197 -8.03 -25.57 -7.02
CA TYR A 197 -6.93 -25.06 -6.22
C TYR A 197 -5.80 -24.51 -7.09
N TYR A 198 -5.34 -25.28 -8.08
CA TYR A 198 -4.32 -24.83 -9.03
C TYR A 198 -4.73 -23.53 -9.72
N GLN A 199 -5.97 -23.46 -10.23
CA GLN A 199 -6.47 -22.29 -10.95
C GLN A 199 -6.51 -21.03 -10.07
N LEU A 200 -7.05 -21.14 -8.86
CA LEU A 200 -7.11 -20.01 -7.93
C LEU A 200 -5.72 -19.58 -7.47
N LEU A 201 -4.82 -20.54 -7.23
CA LEU A 201 -3.46 -20.26 -6.81
C LEU A 201 -2.65 -19.57 -7.91
N THR A 202 -2.82 -19.96 -9.18
CA THR A 202 -2.19 -19.28 -10.32
C THR A 202 -2.66 -17.83 -10.40
N GLN A 203 -3.98 -17.58 -10.34
CA GLN A 203 -4.48 -16.21 -10.37
C GLN A 203 -3.95 -15.41 -9.17
N LEU A 204 -3.89 -16.01 -7.96
CA LEU A 204 -3.44 -15.33 -6.75
C LEU A 204 -1.97 -14.91 -6.89
N LEU A 205 -1.15 -15.80 -7.46
CA LEU A 205 0.26 -15.55 -7.73
C LEU A 205 0.46 -14.41 -8.74
N GLU A 206 -0.31 -14.40 -9.83
CA GLU A 206 -0.27 -13.32 -10.83
C GLU A 206 -0.56 -11.95 -10.20
N ASN A 207 -1.55 -11.88 -9.29
CA ASN A 207 -1.87 -10.65 -8.58
C ASN A 207 -0.72 -10.22 -7.64
N TYR A 208 -0.17 -11.14 -6.86
CA TYR A 208 0.97 -10.83 -5.99
C TYR A 208 2.20 -10.38 -6.78
N GLU A 209 2.46 -10.98 -7.94
CA GLU A 209 3.56 -10.56 -8.81
C GLU A 209 3.34 -9.15 -9.40
N ASP A 210 2.12 -8.79 -9.79
CA ASP A 210 1.78 -7.42 -10.20
C ASP A 210 1.98 -6.42 -9.05
N LEU A 211 1.49 -6.78 -7.86
CA LEU A 211 1.64 -5.95 -6.67
C LEU A 211 3.09 -5.76 -6.27
N ASN A 212 3.91 -6.82 -6.40
CA ASN A 212 5.34 -6.77 -6.12
C ASN A 212 6.07 -5.85 -7.11
N LYS A 213 5.73 -5.91 -8.41
CA LYS A 213 6.29 -4.97 -9.41
C LYS A 213 5.97 -3.52 -9.06
N LYS A 214 4.74 -3.22 -8.64
CA LYS A 214 4.33 -1.89 -8.18
C LYS A 214 5.09 -1.45 -6.92
N SER A 215 5.21 -2.35 -5.94
CA SER A 215 5.97 -2.12 -4.70
C SER A 215 7.45 -1.81 -5.00
N SER A 216 8.12 -2.63 -5.81
CA SER A 216 9.52 -2.41 -6.19
C SER A 216 9.71 -1.11 -6.98
N LYS A 217 8.77 -0.72 -7.86
CA LYS A 217 8.79 0.58 -8.55
C LYS A 217 8.70 1.74 -7.56
N LEU A 218 7.72 1.71 -6.65
CA LEU A 218 7.54 2.74 -5.62
C LEU A 218 8.77 2.86 -4.71
N LYS A 219 9.39 1.74 -4.34
CA LYS A 219 10.62 1.70 -3.56
C LYS A 219 11.75 2.49 -4.24
N LEU A 220 11.90 2.36 -5.56
CA LEU A 220 12.91 3.11 -6.32
C LEU A 220 12.61 4.61 -6.33
N ILE A 221 11.35 5.00 -6.58
CA ILE A 221 10.93 6.41 -6.60
C ILE A 221 11.12 7.06 -5.22
N LEU A 222 10.71 6.38 -4.14
CA LEU A 222 10.87 6.86 -2.78
C LEU A 222 12.35 7.00 -2.39
N ASN A 223 13.20 6.07 -2.81
CA ASN A 223 14.64 6.19 -2.61
C ASN A 223 15.25 7.40 -3.33
N SER A 224 14.83 7.68 -4.57
CA SER A 224 15.31 8.88 -5.27
C SER A 224 14.83 10.16 -4.57
N GLU A 225 13.56 10.24 -4.19
CA GLU A 225 13.00 11.41 -3.51
C GLU A 225 13.69 11.69 -2.18
N LEU A 226 13.89 10.66 -1.35
CA LEU A 226 14.56 10.80 -0.06
C LEU A 226 16.03 11.22 -0.20
N ASN A 227 16.73 10.77 -1.25
CA ASN A 227 18.12 11.17 -1.50
C ASN A 227 18.24 12.61 -2.02
N THR A 228 17.25 13.12 -2.77
CA THR A 228 17.26 14.52 -3.25
C THR A 228 16.89 15.54 -2.18
N LYS A 229 16.17 15.11 -1.14
CA LYS A 229 15.73 15.96 -0.01
C LYS A 229 16.62 15.84 1.24
N SER A 230 17.63 14.97 1.21
CA SER A 230 18.71 14.82 2.20
C SER A 230 19.78 15.90 2.04
#